data_AF-A0A959I4G9-F1
#
_entry.id   AF-A0A959I4G9-F1
#
_cell.length_a   1.000
_cell.length_b   1.000
_cell.length_c   1.000
_cell.angle_alpha   90.00
_cell.angle_beta   90.00
_cell.angle_gamma   90.00
#
_symmetry.space_group_name_H-M   'P 1'
#
loop_
_entity.id
_entity.type
_entity.pdbx_description
1 polymer ?
#
loop_
_entity_poly.entity_id
_entity_poly.type
_entity_poly.pdbx_seq_one_letter_code
_entity_poly.pdbx_strand_id
1 'polypeptide(L)'
;MKELITKLNKIFDNRLRLGIMSILLVSNEADFNRLKEMLDATDGNLASHLRALEKERYIQVHKQFVGRKPNTSYEVTDSGRKA
;
A
#
# COMPACT_ATOMS: atom_id res chain seq x y z
N MET A 1 -20.79 19.02 -0.71
CA MET A 1 -19.42 18.62 -1.09
C MET A 1 -18.46 18.61 0.10
N LYS A 2 -18.31 19.71 0.87
CA LYS A 2 -17.44 19.77 2.07
C LYS A 2 -17.69 18.61 3.08
N GLU A 3 -18.94 18.39 3.46
CA GLU A 3 -19.39 17.32 4.37
C GLU A 3 -18.95 15.89 3.95
N LEU A 4 -18.89 15.61 2.64
CA LEU A 4 -18.49 14.29 2.13
C LEU A 4 -16.97 14.07 2.28
N ILE A 5 -16.18 15.11 1.99
CA ILE A 5 -14.72 15.05 2.04
C ILE A 5 -14.25 14.90 3.50
N THR A 6 -14.95 15.53 4.46
CA THR A 6 -14.58 15.43 5.88
C THR A 6 -14.71 14.02 6.46
N LYS A 7 -15.51 13.15 5.82
CA LYS A 7 -15.69 11.74 6.22
C LYS A 7 -14.69 10.80 5.56
N LEU A 8 -13.88 11.27 4.60
CA LEU A 8 -12.86 10.44 3.99
C LEU A 8 -11.78 10.09 5.01
N ASN A 9 -11.27 8.87 4.88
CA ASN A 9 -10.19 8.41 5.73
C ASN A 9 -8.92 9.21 5.45
N LYS A 10 -8.48 9.99 6.45
CA LYS A 10 -7.31 10.87 6.36
C LYS A 10 -6.01 10.17 5.97
N ILE A 11 -5.93 8.84 6.11
CA ILE A 11 -4.75 8.12 5.64
C ILE A 11 -4.53 8.31 4.14
N PHE A 12 -5.60 8.51 3.37
CA PHE A 12 -5.62 8.61 1.93
C PHE A 12 -5.49 10.04 1.39
N ASP A 13 -5.29 11.04 2.24
CA ASP A 13 -4.96 12.40 1.78
C ASP A 13 -3.61 12.43 1.03
N ASN A 14 -2.76 11.41 1.26
CA ASN A 14 -1.50 11.26 0.55
C ASN A 14 -1.67 10.43 -0.73
N ARG A 15 -1.30 11.05 -1.86
CA ARG A 15 -1.38 10.44 -3.20
C ARG A 15 -0.66 9.09 -3.33
N LEU A 16 0.47 8.89 -2.63
CA LEU A 16 1.22 7.64 -2.72
C LEU A 16 0.46 6.49 -2.05
N ARG A 17 -0.17 6.72 -0.90
CA ARG A 17 -0.98 5.70 -0.23
C ARG A 17 -2.21 5.32 -1.05
N LEU A 18 -2.86 6.30 -1.67
CA LEU A 18 -3.94 6.05 -2.62
C LEU A 18 -3.46 5.22 -3.82
N GLY A 19 -2.28 5.53 -4.36
CA GLY A 19 -1.66 4.77 -5.45
C GLY A 19 -1.36 3.32 -5.05
N ILE A 20 -0.75 3.11 -3.89
CA ILE A 20 -0.47 1.76 -3.34
C ILE A 20 -1.76 0.95 -3.24
N MET A 21 -2.80 1.49 -2.58
CA MET A 21 -4.07 0.78 -2.42
C MET A 21 -4.76 0.51 -3.75
N SER A 22 -4.74 1.49 -4.68
CA SER A 22 -5.33 1.32 -6.01
C SER A 22 -4.69 0.16 -6.78
N ILE A 23 -3.36 0.02 -6.69
CA ILE A 23 -2.65 -1.10 -7.34
C ILE A 23 -3.04 -2.42 -6.67
N LEU A 24 -2.97 -2.50 -5.33
CA LEU A 24 -3.23 -3.75 -4.60
C LEU A 24 -4.69 -4.22 -4.71
N LEU A 25 -5.64 -3.29 -4.83
CA LEU A 25 -7.05 -3.63 -5.07
C LEU A 25 -7.27 -4.33 -6.42
N VAL A 26 -6.47 -3.98 -7.43
CA VAL A 26 -6.57 -4.54 -8.78
C VAL A 26 -5.70 -5.78 -8.96
N SER A 27 -4.48 -5.80 -8.40
CA SER A 27 -3.52 -6.89 -8.59
C SER A 27 -3.62 -8.00 -7.54
N ASN A 28 -4.42 -7.82 -6.48
CA ASN A 28 -4.47 -8.60 -5.23
C ASN A 28 -3.17 -8.56 -4.41
N GLU A 29 -2.03 -8.75 -5.05
CA GLU A 29 -0.70 -8.70 -4.45
C GLU A 29 0.27 -7.92 -5.33
N ALA A 30 1.26 -7.26 -4.73
CA ALA A 30 2.40 -6.69 -5.45
C ALA A 30 3.65 -6.68 -4.55
N ASP A 31 4.83 -6.89 -5.16
CA ASP A 31 6.10 -6.76 -4.44
C ASP A 31 6.59 -5.31 -4.36
N PHE A 32 7.56 -5.08 -3.47
CA PHE A 32 8.11 -3.74 -3.23
C PHE A 32 8.64 -3.07 -4.52
N ASN A 33 9.35 -3.82 -5.37
CA ASN A 33 9.97 -3.26 -6.57
C ASN A 33 8.92 -2.89 -7.61
N ARG A 34 7.87 -3.72 -7.75
CA ARG A 34 6.74 -3.42 -8.63
C ARG A 34 6.00 -2.16 -8.20
N LEU A 35 5.70 -2.02 -6.90
CA LEU A 35 5.06 -0.81 -6.38
C LEU A 35 5.95 0.42 -6.58
N LYS A 36 7.26 0.28 -6.37
CA LYS A 36 8.23 1.34 -6.59
C LYS A 36 8.23 1.84 -8.03
N GLU A 37 8.30 0.91 -8.98
CA GLU A 37 8.31 1.23 -10.42
C GLU A 37 7.00 1.86 -10.87
N MET A 38 5.86 1.26 -10.51
CA MET A 38 4.54 1.75 -10.94
C MET A 38 4.19 3.13 -10.37
N LEU A 39 4.73 3.48 -9.19
CA LEU A 39 4.44 4.73 -8.51
C LEU A 39 5.55 5.77 -8.62
N ASP A 40 6.63 5.47 -9.36
CA ASP A 40 7.84 6.30 -9.47
C ASP A 40 8.33 6.79 -8.09
N ALA A 41 8.43 5.85 -7.15
CA ALA A 41 8.75 6.14 -5.75
C ALA A 41 10.22 5.88 -5.43
N THR A 42 10.74 6.64 -4.47
CA THR A 42 12.01 6.29 -3.81
C THR A 42 11.76 5.26 -2.70
N ASP A 43 12.79 4.48 -2.35
CA ASP A 43 12.67 3.40 -1.35
C ASP A 43 12.17 3.92 0.00
N GLY A 44 12.75 5.05 0.47
CA GLY A 44 12.37 5.65 1.75
C GLY A 44 10.93 6.16 1.76
N ASN A 45 10.48 6.74 0.64
CA ASN A 45 9.11 7.25 0.50
C ASN A 45 8.11 6.07 0.52
N LEU A 46 8.33 5.06 -0.33
CA LEU A 46 7.47 3.88 -0.40
C LEU A 46 7.44 3.12 0.92
N ALA A 47 8.59 2.86 1.55
CA ALA A 47 8.67 2.14 2.82
C ALA A 47 7.92 2.85 3.95
N SER A 48 7.99 4.18 4.02
CA SER A 48 7.28 4.96 5.04
C SER A 48 5.76 4.89 4.86
N HIS A 49 5.30 4.92 3.61
CA HIS A 49 3.87 4.83 3.31
C HIS A 49 3.31 3.42 3.48
N LEU A 50 4.05 2.37 3.11
CA LEU A 50 3.67 0.98 3.36
C LEU A 50 3.56 0.69 4.87
N ARG A 51 4.52 1.13 5.67
CA ARG A 51 4.45 0.99 7.14
C ARG A 51 3.21 1.69 7.73
N ALA A 52 2.84 2.85 7.20
CA ALA A 52 1.63 3.55 7.66
C ALA A 52 0.36 2.76 7.34
N LEU A 53 0.26 2.18 6.14
CA LEU A 53 -0.89 1.35 5.75
C LEU A 53 -0.94 0.02 6.51
N GLU A 54 0.21 -0.60 6.76
CA GLU A 54 0.34 -1.81 7.59
C GLU A 54 -0.11 -1.53 9.03
N LYS A 55 0.27 -0.37 9.60
CA LYS A 55 -0.11 0.03 10.96
C LYS A 55 -1.62 0.15 11.14
N GLU A 56 -2.32 0.69 10.15
CA GLU A 56 -3.79 0.74 10.12
C GLU A 56 -4.45 -0.59 9.68
N ARG A 57 -3.63 -1.62 9.45
CA ARG A 57 -4.06 -2.94 8.99
C ARG A 57 -4.82 -2.90 7.66
N TYR A 58 -4.50 -1.96 6.78
CA TYR A 58 -5.07 -1.91 5.42
C TYR A 58 -4.34 -2.79 4.42
N ILE A 59 -3.09 -3.13 4.72
CA ILE A 59 -2.31 -4.10 3.96
C ILE A 59 -1.69 -5.13 4.89
N GLN A 60 -1.50 -6.32 4.36
CA GLN A 60 -0.71 -7.39 4.96
C GLN A 60 0.65 -7.46 4.26
N VAL A 61 1.70 -7.79 5.03
CA VAL A 61 3.06 -7.92 4.54
C VAL A 61 3.48 -9.38 4.54
N HIS A 62 3.89 -9.89 3.40
CA HIS A 62 4.41 -11.25 3.24
C HIS A 62 5.90 -11.19 2.97
N LYS A 63 6.68 -11.92 3.77
CA LYS A 63 8.14 -12.01 3.63
C LYS A 63 8.51 -13.43 3.32
N GLN A 64 9.23 -13.61 2.23
CA GLN A 64 9.68 -14.91 1.76
C GLN A 64 11.07 -14.82 1.15
N PHE A 65 11.68 -15.97 0.89
CA PHE A 65 12.89 -16.05 0.07
C PHE A 65 12.51 -16.64 -1.29
N VAL A 66 12.82 -15.92 -2.37
CA VAL A 66 12.73 -16.43 -3.73
C VAL A 66 14.15 -16.76 -4.18
N GLY A 67 14.47 -18.05 -4.20
CA GLY A 67 15.84 -18.53 -4.32
C GLY A 67 16.68 -18.08 -3.11
N ARG A 68 17.75 -17.30 -3.35
CA ARG A 68 18.65 -16.78 -2.29
C ARG A 68 18.36 -15.32 -1.91
N LYS A 69 17.30 -14.71 -2.44
CA LYS A 69 16.98 -13.29 -2.22
C LYS A 69 15.72 -13.14 -1.37
N PRO A 70 15.71 -12.28 -0.34
CA PRO A 70 14.48 -11.92 0.33
C PRO A 70 13.57 -11.17 -0.63
N ASN A 71 12.29 -11.50 -0.62
CA ASN A 71 11.24 -10.82 -1.35
C ASN A 71 10.13 -10.45 -0.35
N THR A 72 9.67 -9.21 -0.42
CA THR A 72 8.56 -8.72 0.39
C THR A 72 7.44 -8.29 -0.54
N SER A 73 6.27 -8.86 -0.33
CA SER A 73 5.04 -8.55 -1.05
C SER A 73 3.95 -8.07 -0.11
N TYR A 74 2.98 -7.40 -0.70
CA TYR A 74 1.91 -6.69 0.00
C TYR A 74 0.58 -7.09 -0.61
N GLU A 75 -0.40 -7.35 0.24
CA GLU A 75 -1.78 -7.66 -0.15
C GLU A 75 -2.74 -6.74 0.60
N VAL A 76 -3.86 -6.37 -0.02
CA VAL A 76 -4.89 -5.57 0.64
C VAL A 76 -5.75 -6.44 1.57
N THR A 77 -5.97 -5.98 2.80
CA THR A 77 -6.84 -6.69 3.77
C THR A 77 -8.31 -6.37 3.55
N ASP A 78 -9.21 -7.12 4.19
CA ASP A 78 -10.65 -6.82 4.16
C ASP A 78 -10.99 -5.43 4.73
N SER A 79 -10.27 -4.96 5.76
CA SER A 79 -10.43 -3.59 6.27
C SER A 79 -9.90 -2.56 5.28
N GLY A 80 -8.79 -2.86 4.60
CA GLY A 80 -8.25 -2.02 3.53
C GLY A 80 -9.18 -1.88 2.33
N ARG A 81 -9.91 -2.95 1.97
CA ARG A 81 -10.92 -2.92 0.90
C ARG A 81 -12.16 -2.07 1.22
N LYS A 82 -12.47 -1.87 2.51
CA LYS A 82 -13.64 -1.13 2.99
C LYS A 82 -13.34 0.33 3.39
N ALA A 83 -12.07 0.68 3.49
CA ALA A 83 -11.58 1.99 3.95
C ALA A 83 -11.72 3.06 2.86
#